data_AF-A0A2A2D6F0-F1
#
_entry.id   AF-A0A2A2D6F0-F1
#
_cell.length_a   1.000
_cell.length_b   1.000
_cell.length_c   1.000
_cell.angle_alpha   90.00
_cell.angle_beta   90.00
_cell.angle_gamma   90.00
#
_symmetry.space_group_name_H-M   'P 1'
#
loop_
_entity.id
_entity.type
_entity.pdbx_description
1 polymer ?
#
loop_
_entity_poly.entity_id
_entity_poly.type
_entity_poly.pdbx_seq_one_letter_code
_entity_poly.pdbx_strand_id
1 'polypeptide(L)'
;PDRSPRAPEADTRPTVVTAADIRANYPFRLVLSFFLPDARLVYNTDDTGTALQLQCPDGSWARVPLSGDHTDHVTHGGSPDLWHQVEGAWHWWDRHDRPAQEQFGYVRDPDGRAAAWYRPDGHRWELTAGGRPQA
;
A
#
# COMPACT_ATOMS: atom_id res chain seq x y z
N PRO A 1 -17.72 -1.46 8.23
CA PRO A 1 -17.30 -0.13 8.72
C PRO A 1 -17.65 0.93 7.69
N ASP A 2 -18.36 1.98 8.11
CA ASP A 2 -18.53 3.17 7.30
C ASP A 2 -17.17 3.86 7.18
N ARG A 3 -16.80 4.26 5.96
CA ARG A 3 -15.48 4.82 5.67
C ARG A 3 -15.54 6.29 6.09
N SER A 4 -14.54 6.77 6.83
CA SER A 4 -14.42 8.22 7.02
C SER A 4 -14.39 8.93 5.67
N PRO A 5 -15.04 10.09 5.54
CA PRO A 5 -14.91 10.92 4.35
C PRO A 5 -13.44 11.11 3.97
N ARG A 6 -13.16 11.13 2.66
CA ARG A 6 -11.82 11.36 2.15
C ARG A 6 -11.29 12.69 2.71
N ALA A 7 -10.10 12.66 3.31
CA ALA A 7 -9.44 13.88 3.76
C ALA A 7 -9.17 14.84 2.58
N PRO A 8 -9.13 16.16 2.80
CA PRO A 8 -8.73 17.10 1.76
C PRO A 8 -7.31 16.80 1.28
N GLU A 9 -7.02 17.19 0.04
CA GLU A 9 -5.65 17.17 -0.49
C GLU A 9 -4.75 18.07 0.38
N ALA A 10 -3.59 17.54 0.76
CA ALA A 10 -2.65 18.20 1.65
C ALA A 10 -1.39 18.67 0.92
N ASP A 11 -0.77 17.79 0.13
CA ASP A 11 0.48 18.09 -0.58
C ASP A 11 0.71 17.17 -1.80
N THR A 12 1.60 17.60 -2.69
CA THR A 12 2.15 16.82 -3.81
C THR A 12 3.67 16.86 -3.79
N ARG A 13 4.32 15.71 -3.86
CA ARG A 13 5.79 15.60 -3.82
C ARG A 13 6.33 14.55 -4.79
N PRO A 14 7.60 14.64 -5.20
CA PRO A 14 8.27 13.55 -5.91
C PRO A 14 8.24 12.24 -5.12
N THR A 15 8.23 11.12 -5.84
CA THR A 15 8.32 9.77 -5.28
C THR A 15 9.20 8.86 -6.13
N VAL A 16 9.82 7.89 -5.47
CA VAL A 16 10.60 6.84 -6.14
C VAL A 16 9.75 5.63 -6.57
N VAL A 17 8.47 5.60 -6.22
CA VAL A 17 7.54 4.51 -6.56
C VAL A 17 6.39 5.06 -7.41
N THR A 18 6.36 4.67 -8.68
CA THR A 18 5.31 5.14 -9.61
C THR A 18 4.12 4.18 -9.67
N ALA A 19 3.02 4.63 -10.30
CA ALA A 19 1.91 3.74 -10.63
C ALA A 19 2.36 2.57 -11.53
N ALA A 20 3.31 2.80 -12.43
CA ALA A 20 3.85 1.79 -13.32
C ALA A 20 4.62 0.71 -12.55
N ASP A 21 5.40 1.09 -11.53
CA ASP A 21 6.13 0.14 -10.68
C ASP A 21 5.18 -0.80 -9.94
N ILE A 22 4.13 -0.24 -9.32
CA ILE A 22 3.11 -1.04 -8.64
C ILE A 22 2.36 -1.94 -9.64
N ARG A 23 2.07 -1.46 -10.86
CA ARG A 23 1.38 -2.24 -11.89
C ARG A 23 2.25 -3.30 -12.54
N ALA A 24 3.54 -3.08 -12.74
CA ALA A 24 4.39 -4.07 -13.37
C ALA A 24 4.73 -5.25 -12.43
N ASN A 25 4.75 -4.98 -11.12
CA ASN A 25 5.33 -5.92 -10.14
C ASN A 25 4.25 -6.52 -9.22
N TYR A 26 3.68 -7.66 -9.61
CA TYR A 26 2.73 -8.39 -8.76
C TYR A 26 3.31 -8.79 -7.38
N PRO A 27 4.55 -9.31 -7.27
CA PRO A 27 5.16 -9.61 -5.96
C PRO A 27 5.28 -8.38 -5.06
N PHE A 28 5.55 -7.21 -5.65
CA PHE A 28 5.59 -5.98 -4.87
C PHE A 28 4.23 -5.60 -4.28
N ARG A 29 3.13 -5.82 -5.00
CA ARG A 29 1.77 -5.59 -4.45
C ARG A 29 1.47 -6.49 -3.26
N LEU A 30 2.00 -7.72 -3.26
CA LEU A 30 1.89 -8.62 -2.12
C LEU A 30 2.66 -8.06 -0.91
N VAL A 31 3.92 -7.64 -1.10
CA VAL A 31 4.71 -6.98 -0.04
C VAL A 31 3.98 -5.73 0.48
N LEU A 32 3.42 -4.92 -0.41
CA LEU A 32 2.67 -3.72 -0.06
C LEU A 32 1.50 -4.05 0.88
N SER A 33 0.80 -5.16 0.64
CA SER A 33 -0.29 -5.63 1.51
C SER A 33 0.17 -6.05 2.91
N PHE A 34 1.46 -6.36 3.11
CA PHE A 34 2.01 -6.69 4.42
C PHE A 34 2.42 -5.45 5.22
N PHE A 35 2.93 -4.42 4.54
CA PHE A 35 3.26 -3.12 5.17
C PHE A 35 2.01 -2.28 5.46
N LEU A 36 0.97 -2.42 4.63
CA LEU A 36 -0.25 -1.62 4.71
C LEU A 36 -1.50 -2.51 4.70
N PRO A 37 -1.72 -3.35 5.73
CA PRO A 37 -2.78 -4.37 5.74
C PRO A 37 -4.21 -3.79 5.67
N ASP A 38 -4.40 -2.55 6.12
CA ASP A 38 -5.70 -1.87 6.10
C ASP A 38 -5.90 -0.97 4.87
N ALA A 39 -4.85 -0.72 4.09
CA ALA A 39 -4.95 0.11 2.91
C ALA A 39 -5.55 -0.66 1.73
N ARG A 40 -6.41 0.02 0.97
CA ARG A 40 -6.97 -0.52 -0.27
C ARG A 40 -6.33 0.15 -1.46
N LEU A 41 -5.88 -0.67 -2.40
CA LEU A 41 -5.43 -0.23 -3.71
C LEU A 41 -6.62 -0.14 -4.67
N VAL A 42 -6.89 1.05 -5.21
CA VAL A 42 -7.99 1.31 -6.15
C VAL A 42 -7.51 2.13 -7.33
N TYR A 43 -8.27 2.09 -8.42
CA TYR A 43 -8.14 3.08 -9.50
C TYR A 43 -9.09 4.24 -9.22
N ASN A 44 -8.57 5.46 -9.26
CA ASN A 44 -9.34 6.69 -9.17
C ASN A 44 -9.33 7.37 -10.53
N THR A 45 -10.50 7.59 -11.11
CA THR A 45 -10.64 8.31 -12.38
C THR A 45 -11.42 9.58 -12.15
N ASP A 46 -10.88 10.70 -12.58
CA ASP A 46 -11.52 12.01 -12.59
C ASP A 46 -11.22 12.72 -13.93
N ASP A 47 -11.61 13.99 -14.05
CA ASP A 47 -11.41 14.78 -15.27
C ASP A 47 -9.92 15.01 -15.62
N THR A 48 -9.01 14.79 -14.67
CA THR A 48 -7.55 14.92 -14.85
C THR A 48 -6.90 13.62 -15.34
N GLY A 49 -7.64 12.49 -15.30
CA GLY A 49 -7.20 11.20 -15.80
C GLY A 49 -7.39 10.07 -14.79
N THR A 50 -6.65 8.99 -14.96
CA THR A 50 -6.67 7.84 -14.05
C THR A 50 -5.42 7.85 -13.17
N ALA A 51 -5.62 7.65 -11.88
CA ALA A 51 -4.57 7.47 -10.87
C ALA A 51 -4.74 6.13 -10.14
N LEU A 52 -3.63 5.60 -9.63
CA LEU A 52 -3.61 4.49 -8.70
C LEU A 52 -3.57 5.10 -7.31
N GLN A 53 -4.52 4.71 -6.47
CA GLN A 53 -4.73 5.31 -5.16
C GLN A 53 -4.71 4.24 -4.08
N LEU A 54 -3.95 4.50 -3.02
CA LEU A 54 -4.11 3.86 -1.73
C LEU A 54 -5.06 4.68 -0.87
N GLN A 55 -5.92 3.99 -0.14
CA GLN A 55 -6.87 4.62 0.77
C GLN A 55 -7.09 3.78 2.03
N CYS A 56 -7.16 4.45 3.17
CA CYS A 56 -7.32 3.85 4.48
C CYS A 56 -8.72 4.13 5.07
N PRO A 57 -9.16 3.33 6.06
CA PRO A 57 -10.47 3.51 6.70
C PRO A 57 -10.63 4.84 7.44
N ASP A 58 -9.53 5.41 7.93
CA ASP A 58 -9.45 6.70 8.63
C ASP A 58 -9.69 7.91 7.70
N GLY A 59 -9.80 7.69 6.38
CA GLY A 59 -9.99 8.75 5.37
C GLY A 59 -8.69 9.21 4.72
N SER A 60 -7.54 8.74 5.19
CA SER A 60 -6.23 8.99 4.58
C SER A 60 -6.14 8.35 3.20
N TRP A 61 -5.46 9.02 2.27
CA TRP A 61 -5.27 8.54 0.92
C TRP A 61 -4.00 9.11 0.30
N ALA A 62 -3.43 8.40 -0.67
CA ALA A 62 -2.32 8.84 -1.49
C ALA A 62 -2.48 8.28 -2.90
N ARG A 63 -2.19 9.07 -3.93
CA ARG A 63 -2.39 8.69 -5.34
C ARG A 63 -1.21 9.10 -6.21
N VAL A 64 -0.92 8.25 -7.18
CA VAL A 64 0.06 8.48 -8.24
C VAL A 64 -0.64 8.37 -9.60
N PRO A 65 -0.47 9.35 -10.51
CA PRO A 65 -1.05 9.28 -11.86
C PRO A 65 -0.59 8.04 -12.63
N LEU A 66 -1.47 7.41 -13.41
CA LEU A 66 -1.08 6.30 -14.31
C LEU A 66 -0.35 6.77 -15.55
N SER A 67 -0.61 8.00 -15.98
CA SER A 67 -0.17 8.58 -17.24
C SER A 67 -0.27 10.10 -17.18
N GLY A 68 0.31 10.76 -18.19
CA GLY A 68 0.37 12.22 -18.26
C GLY A 68 1.63 12.75 -17.63
N ASP A 69 1.62 14.04 -17.32
CA ASP A 69 2.72 14.67 -16.59
C ASP A 69 2.65 14.29 -15.10
N HIS A 70 3.80 14.35 -14.41
CA HIS A 70 3.89 14.06 -12.96
C HIS A 70 3.63 12.60 -12.52
N THR A 71 3.88 11.61 -13.38
CA THR A 71 3.83 10.19 -12.97
C THR A 71 4.88 9.81 -11.91
N ASP A 72 5.87 10.67 -11.71
CA ASP A 72 6.92 10.63 -10.70
C ASP A 72 6.56 11.39 -9.41
N HIS A 73 5.32 11.88 -9.28
CA HIS A 73 4.83 12.56 -8.08
C HIS A 73 3.66 11.81 -7.44
N VAL A 74 3.60 11.87 -6.12
CA VAL A 74 2.46 11.45 -5.31
C VAL A 74 1.74 12.68 -4.76
N THR A 75 0.42 12.64 -4.81
CA THR A 75 -0.46 13.56 -4.11
C THR A 75 -1.14 12.82 -2.96
N HIS A 76 -1.24 13.41 -1.77
CA HIS A 76 -1.87 12.77 -0.62
C HIS A 76 -2.79 13.71 0.17
N GLY A 77 -3.64 13.10 0.99
CA GLY A 77 -4.49 13.78 1.96
C GLY A 77 -4.70 12.91 3.19
N GLY A 78 -4.84 13.54 4.37
CA GLY A 78 -4.82 12.82 5.65
C GLY A 78 -3.39 12.53 6.10
N SER A 79 -3.08 11.29 6.52
CA SER A 79 -1.76 10.92 7.01
C SER A 79 -0.66 11.08 5.93
N PRO A 80 0.41 11.86 6.18
CA PRO A 80 1.54 11.99 5.25
C PRO A 80 2.37 10.72 5.16
N ASP A 81 2.29 9.85 6.17
CA ASP A 81 3.12 8.64 6.27
C ASP A 81 2.60 7.49 5.42
N LEU A 82 1.40 7.61 4.83
CA LEU A 82 0.85 6.55 3.99
C LEU A 82 1.78 6.25 2.81
N TRP A 83 2.24 7.26 2.08
CA TRP A 83 3.13 7.03 0.95
C TRP A 83 4.58 6.75 1.34
N HIS A 84 5.06 7.30 2.46
CA HIS A 84 6.37 6.93 3.00
C HIS A 84 6.46 5.43 3.30
N GLN A 85 5.37 4.81 3.76
CA GLN A 85 5.31 3.36 3.96
C GLN A 85 5.36 2.57 2.64
N VAL A 86 4.80 3.10 1.54
CA VAL A 86 4.93 2.51 0.20
C VAL A 86 6.39 2.52 -0.25
N GLU A 87 7.06 3.66 -0.10
CA GLU A 87 8.48 3.82 -0.43
C GLU A 87 9.36 2.93 0.46
N GLY A 88 9.04 2.82 1.75
CA GLY A 88 9.68 1.89 2.67
C GLY A 88 9.52 0.43 2.25
N ALA A 89 8.31 0.02 1.84
CA ALA A 89 8.06 -1.32 1.32
C ALA A 89 8.84 -1.58 0.02
N TRP A 90 8.93 -0.58 -0.86
CA TRP A 90 9.72 -0.67 -2.10
C TRP A 90 11.20 -0.86 -1.81
N HIS A 91 11.76 -0.08 -0.90
CA HIS A 91 13.15 -0.22 -0.48
C HIS A 91 13.42 -1.56 0.21
N TRP A 92 12.48 -2.06 1.01
CA TRP A 92 12.59 -3.41 1.57
C TRP A 92 12.61 -4.45 0.45
N TRP A 93 11.68 -4.37 -0.51
CA TRP A 93 11.58 -5.32 -1.62
C TRP A 93 12.82 -5.32 -2.49
N ASP A 94 13.33 -4.14 -2.85
CA ASP A 94 14.54 -3.98 -3.66
C ASP A 94 15.80 -4.50 -2.94
N ARG A 95 15.92 -4.24 -1.62
CA ARG A 95 17.05 -4.73 -0.81
C ARG A 95 17.11 -6.26 -0.70
N HIS A 96 15.97 -6.94 -0.82
CA HIS A 96 15.90 -8.42 -0.76
C HIS A 96 15.93 -9.06 -2.15
N ASP A 97 16.50 -8.35 -3.13
CA ASP A 97 16.61 -8.78 -4.53
C ASP A 97 15.25 -9.02 -5.20
N ARG A 98 14.25 -8.21 -4.84
CA ARG A 98 12.90 -8.21 -5.43
C ARG A 98 12.27 -9.61 -5.39
N PRO A 99 12.08 -10.17 -4.18
CA PRO A 99 11.65 -11.54 -4.03
C PRO A 99 10.32 -11.81 -4.72
N ALA A 100 10.22 -13.02 -5.28
CA ALA A 100 9.01 -13.53 -5.90
C ALA A 100 8.01 -14.03 -4.85
N GLN A 101 6.74 -14.23 -5.26
CA GLN A 101 5.66 -14.58 -4.34
C GLN A 101 5.91 -15.87 -3.55
N GLU A 102 6.61 -16.85 -4.14
CA GLU A 102 6.86 -18.18 -3.57
C GLU A 102 7.84 -18.14 -2.37
N GLN A 103 8.54 -17.02 -2.21
CA GLN A 103 9.43 -16.74 -1.09
C GLN A 103 8.68 -16.22 0.14
N PHE A 104 7.37 -16.01 0.04
CA PHE A 104 6.53 -15.57 1.16
C PHE A 104 5.63 -16.70 1.66
N GLY A 105 5.42 -16.73 2.97
CA GLY A 105 4.42 -17.55 3.64
C GLY A 105 3.31 -16.68 4.23
N TYR A 106 2.13 -17.29 4.40
CA TYR A 106 1.00 -16.70 5.10
C TYR A 106 0.43 -17.73 6.07
N VAL A 107 0.11 -17.30 7.28
CA VAL A 107 -0.59 -18.11 8.28
C VAL A 107 -1.74 -17.31 8.85
N ARG A 108 -2.81 -18.01 9.16
CA ARG A 108 -3.92 -17.49 9.94
C ARG A 108 -4.21 -18.45 11.08
N ASP A 109 -4.07 -17.95 12.30
CA ASP A 109 -4.34 -18.71 13.50
C ASP A 109 -5.85 -18.89 13.71
N PRO A 110 -6.28 -19.94 14.45
CA PRO A 110 -7.70 -20.16 14.76
C PRO A 110 -8.36 -19.00 15.50
N ASP A 111 -7.59 -18.18 16.23
CA ASP A 111 -8.08 -16.98 16.93
C ASP A 111 -8.24 -15.76 16.02
N GLY A 112 -7.95 -15.91 14.72
CA GLY A 112 -8.13 -14.88 13.72
C GLY A 112 -6.92 -13.99 13.49
N ARG A 113 -5.83 -14.14 14.28
CA ARG A 113 -4.56 -13.48 13.97
C ARG A 113 -4.01 -14.00 12.65
N ALA A 114 -3.40 -13.12 11.87
CA ALA A 114 -2.75 -13.50 10.62
C ALA A 114 -1.35 -12.93 10.59
N ALA A 115 -0.43 -13.65 9.98
CA ALA A 115 0.93 -13.18 9.77
C ALA A 115 1.45 -13.63 8.41
N ALA A 116 2.32 -12.82 7.83
CA ALA A 116 3.12 -13.18 6.68
C ALA A 116 4.60 -13.25 7.07
N TRP A 117 5.39 -14.04 6.36
CA TRP A 117 6.85 -14.05 6.55
C TRP A 117 7.59 -14.22 5.24
N TYR A 118 8.78 -13.64 5.17
CA TYR A 118 9.77 -13.88 4.14
C TYR A 118 10.61 -15.09 4.53
N ARG A 119 10.55 -16.15 3.73
CA ARG A 119 11.14 -17.47 4.06
C ARG A 119 12.67 -17.47 4.21
N PRO A 120 13.45 -16.71 3.41
CA PRO A 120 14.90 -16.77 3.47
C PRO A 120 15.53 -16.28 4.78
N ASP A 121 15.01 -15.23 5.41
CA ASP A 121 15.56 -14.68 6.66
C ASP A 121 14.61 -14.74 7.86
N GLY A 122 13.34 -15.11 7.64
CA GLY A 122 12.32 -15.20 8.68
C GLY A 122 11.67 -13.87 9.05
N HIS A 123 11.92 -12.77 8.31
CA HIS A 123 11.26 -11.49 8.53
C HIS A 123 9.74 -11.67 8.51
N ARG A 124 9.04 -11.11 9.50
CA ARG A 124 7.64 -11.39 9.76
C ARG A 124 6.83 -10.11 9.90
N TRP A 125 5.62 -10.12 9.35
CA TRP A 125 4.62 -9.06 9.50
C TRP A 125 3.38 -9.62 10.19
N GLU A 126 2.93 -8.95 11.25
CA GLU A 126 1.63 -9.21 11.85
C GLU A 126 0.55 -8.47 11.05
N LEU A 127 -0.36 -9.23 10.45
CA LEU A 127 -1.42 -8.72 9.59
C LEU A 127 -2.65 -8.54 10.46
N THR A 128 -2.82 -7.33 10.99
CA THR A 128 -4.01 -7.01 11.77
C THR A 128 -5.17 -6.91 10.78
N ALA A 129 -6.19 -7.76 10.94
CA ALA A 129 -7.45 -7.52 10.25
C ALA A 129 -8.07 -6.28 10.89
N GLY A 130 -8.16 -5.18 10.14
CA GLY A 130 -8.79 -3.94 10.57
C GLY A 130 -10.00 -4.21 11.45
N GLY A 131 -9.93 -3.71 12.68
CA GLY A 131 -10.79 -4.09 13.79
C GLY A 131 -12.25 -4.15 13.38
N ARG A 132 -12.88 -5.32 13.59
CA ARG A 132 -14.32 -5.31 13.83
C ARG A 132 -14.52 -4.60 15.17
N PRO A 133 -15.34 -3.54 15.27
CA PRO A 133 -15.84 -3.17 16.58
C PRO A 133 -16.54 -4.41 17.16
N GLN A 134 -16.17 -4.80 18.38
CA GLN A 134 -16.98 -5.73 19.16
C GLN A 134 -18.38 -5.10 19.28
N ALA A 135 -19.39 -5.88 18.91
CA ALA A 135 -20.79 -5.55 19.18
C ALA A 135 -21.08 -5.68 20.67
#